data_AF-A0A673LRJ2-F1
#
_entry.id   AF-A0A673LRJ2-F1
#
_cell.length_a   1.000
_cell.length_b   1.000
_cell.length_c   1.000
_cell.angle_alpha   90.00
_cell.angle_beta   90.00
_cell.angle_gamma   90.00
#
_symmetry.space_group_name_H-M   'P 1'
#
loop_
_entity.id
_entity.type
_entity.pdbx_description
1 polymer ?
#
loop_
_entity_poly.entity_id
_entity_poly.type
_entity_poly.pdbx_seq_one_letter_code
_entity_poly.pdbx_strand_id
1 'polypeptide(L)'
;CSFYPQIRNSWDEHKTVKQNLQDMGLSLGMKGMLPIKNKKASTKLESLLETNVLKPYTVKNDPMEVEASLRGEDRTICSTDMIEYVQYMVKEHNQDYKAMARDEKNYYQDTPKQIKRKVELYKWFHPEEYAVFIASLQSQKST
;
A
#
# COMPACT_ATOMS: atom_id res chain seq x y z
N CYS A 1 23.87 12.15 -16.64
CA CYS A 1 22.80 12.34 -15.64
C CYS A 1 21.46 12.16 -16.32
N SER A 2 20.81 11.03 -16.12
CA SER A 2 19.47 10.78 -16.65
C SER A 2 18.47 11.52 -15.76
N PHE A 3 18.07 12.72 -16.15
CA PHE A 3 16.93 13.39 -15.55
C PHE A 3 15.68 12.54 -15.84
N TYR A 4 14.86 12.30 -14.82
CA TYR A 4 13.59 11.60 -14.96
C TYR A 4 12.76 12.21 -16.10
N PRO A 5 12.12 11.42 -16.97
CA PRO A 5 11.40 11.91 -18.14
C PRO A 5 10.31 12.93 -17.78
N GLN A 6 9.68 12.76 -16.61
CA GLN A 6 8.66 13.68 -16.08
C GLN A 6 9.21 15.10 -15.86
N ILE A 7 10.46 15.20 -15.37
CA ILE A 7 11.11 16.48 -15.10
C ILE A 7 11.49 17.16 -16.41
N ARG A 8 12.01 16.39 -17.38
CA ARG A 8 12.42 16.93 -18.68
C ARG A 8 11.24 17.50 -19.46
N ASN A 9 10.08 16.83 -19.40
CA ASN A 9 8.87 17.27 -20.10
C ASN A 9 8.24 18.53 -19.50
N SER A 10 8.44 18.76 -18.20
CA SER A 10 7.86 19.90 -17.46
C SER A 10 8.85 21.05 -17.27
N TRP A 11 10.05 20.96 -17.84
CA TRP A 11 11.12 21.94 -17.68
C TRP A 11 11.02 23.05 -18.73
N ASP A 12 10.94 24.30 -18.29
CA ASP A 12 10.98 25.48 -19.14
C ASP A 12 12.35 26.16 -19.06
N GLU A 13 13.05 26.28 -20.20
CA GLU A 13 14.36 26.91 -20.28
C GLU A 13 14.33 28.43 -19.99
N HIS A 14 13.16 29.06 -20.12
CA HIS A 14 12.99 30.49 -19.87
C HIS A 14 12.78 30.82 -18.39
N LYS A 15 12.56 29.81 -17.54
CA LYS A 15 12.34 29.95 -16.10
C LYS A 15 13.60 29.59 -15.32
N THR A 16 13.72 30.17 -14.13
CA THR A 16 14.80 29.79 -13.21
C THR A 16 14.60 28.37 -12.70
N VAL A 17 15.68 27.67 -12.36
CA VAL A 17 15.66 26.34 -11.74
C VAL A 17 14.69 26.28 -10.55
N LYS A 18 14.70 27.31 -9.70
CA LYS A 18 13.81 27.40 -8.54
C LYS A 18 12.34 27.47 -8.94
N GLN A 19 12.01 28.22 -9.98
CA GLN A 19 10.64 28.39 -10.46
C GLN A 19 10.14 27.13 -11.15
N ASN A 20 10.96 26.46 -11.97
CA ASN A 20 10.61 25.16 -12.56
C ASN A 20 10.31 24.10 -11.49
N LEU A 21 11.16 24.01 -10.47
CA LEU A 21 10.92 23.08 -9.36
C LEU A 21 9.64 23.44 -8.62
N GLN A 22 9.40 24.72 -8.33
CA GLN A 22 8.17 25.17 -7.67
C GLN A 22 6.94 24.83 -8.49
N ASP A 23 6.93 25.10 -9.80
CA ASP A 23 5.80 24.80 -10.69
C ASP A 23 5.48 23.29 -10.67
N MET A 24 6.50 22.43 -10.63
CA MET A 24 6.37 20.97 -10.45
C MET A 24 6.01 20.52 -9.01
N GLY A 25 5.80 21.45 -8.07
CA GLY A 25 5.51 21.14 -6.67
C GLY A 25 6.73 20.72 -5.83
N LEU A 26 7.94 20.87 -6.35
CA LEU A 26 9.22 20.54 -5.72
C LEU A 26 9.88 21.79 -5.10
N SER A 27 10.73 21.61 -4.09
CA SER A 27 11.50 22.70 -3.49
C SER A 27 13.00 22.51 -3.65
N LEU A 28 13.70 23.58 -4.02
CA LEU A 28 15.16 23.63 -4.02
C LEU A 28 15.68 23.78 -2.58
N GLY A 29 15.77 22.65 -1.87
CA GLY A 29 16.30 22.57 -0.51
C GLY A 29 15.24 22.51 0.60
N MET A 30 15.73 22.38 1.84
CA MET A 30 14.93 22.13 3.06
C MET A 30 14.38 23.42 3.73
N LYS A 31 14.94 24.60 3.42
CA LYS A 31 14.57 25.85 4.08
C LYS A 31 13.23 26.38 3.56
N GLY A 32 12.20 26.40 4.41
CA GLY A 32 10.86 26.88 4.06
C GLY A 32 9.95 25.86 3.38
N MET A 33 10.37 24.59 3.30
CA MET A 33 9.60 23.47 2.73
C MET A 33 8.43 23.05 3.63
N LEU A 34 8.63 23.14 4.95
CA LEU A 34 7.60 22.86 5.95
C LEU A 34 7.03 24.19 6.49
N PRO A 35 5.71 24.31 6.68
CA PRO A 35 5.10 25.45 7.33
C PRO A 35 5.36 25.41 8.84
N ILE A 36 6.63 25.55 9.25
CA ILE A 36 7.00 25.67 10.66
C ILE A 36 6.73 27.12 11.07
N LYS A 37 5.56 27.34 11.66
CA LYS A 37 5.19 28.63 12.25
C LYS A 37 6.13 28.92 13.43
N ASN A 38 7.02 29.90 13.28
CA ASN A 38 7.67 30.49 14.45
C ASN A 38 6.59 31.18 15.28
N LYS A 39 6.39 30.74 16.54
CA LYS A 39 5.34 31.23 17.47
C LYS A 39 5.33 32.75 17.73
N LYS A 40 6.26 33.52 17.15
CA LYS A 40 6.40 34.97 17.32
C LYS A 40 5.75 35.81 16.21
N ALA A 41 5.09 35.20 15.22
CA ALA A 41 4.50 35.91 14.07
C ALA A 41 3.00 35.56 13.84
N SER A 42 2.27 35.16 14.88
CA SER A 42 0.91 34.63 14.80
C SER A 42 -0.20 35.68 14.95
N THR A 43 -0.06 36.88 14.37
CA THR A 43 -1.14 37.89 14.48
C THR A 43 -1.60 38.52 13.17
N LYS A 44 -1.18 38.00 12.00
CA LYS A 44 -1.71 38.50 10.71
C LYS A 44 -1.94 37.45 9.62
N LEU A 45 -1.69 36.16 9.91
CA LEU A 45 -1.66 35.09 8.91
C LEU A 45 -2.63 33.94 9.22
N GLU A 46 -3.65 34.19 10.05
CA GLU A 46 -4.67 33.19 10.38
C GLU A 46 -5.90 33.25 9.48
N SER A 47 -6.17 34.37 8.78
CA SER A 47 -7.31 34.49 7.87
C SER A 47 -7.08 33.93 6.45
N LEU A 48 -5.92 33.33 6.16
CA LEU A 48 -5.61 32.73 4.85
C LEU A 48 -5.54 31.20 4.86
N LEU A 49 -5.73 30.56 6.02
CA LEU A 49 -5.44 29.13 6.21
C LEU A 49 -6.68 28.22 6.13
N GLU A 50 -7.85 28.76 5.84
CA GLU A 50 -9.10 27.99 5.70
C GLU A 50 -9.68 27.97 4.29
N THR A 51 -8.90 28.43 3.31
CA THR A 51 -9.15 28.04 1.93
C THR A 51 -8.21 26.89 1.61
N ASN A 52 -8.72 25.88 0.94
CA ASN A 52 -7.92 24.89 0.25
C ASN A 52 -6.98 25.67 -0.68
N VAL A 53 -5.80 26.07 -0.19
CA VAL A 53 -4.86 26.91 -0.93
C VAL A 53 -4.27 25.99 -1.98
N LEU A 54 -5.01 25.87 -3.07
CA LEU A 54 -4.45 25.50 -4.32
C LEU A 54 -3.33 26.50 -4.57
N LYS A 55 -2.10 26.05 -4.41
CA LYS A 55 -0.94 26.82 -4.81
C LYS A 55 -1.20 27.26 -6.26
N PRO A 56 -1.29 28.56 -6.55
CA PRO A 56 -1.74 29.04 -7.86
C PRO A 56 -0.79 28.66 -9.01
N TYR A 57 0.39 28.14 -8.68
CA TYR A 57 1.41 27.70 -9.63
C TYR A 57 1.33 26.20 -9.98
N THR A 58 0.54 25.41 -9.27
CA THR A 58 0.49 23.96 -9.52
C THR A 58 -0.58 23.67 -10.56
N VAL A 59 -0.15 23.33 -11.77
CA VAL A 59 -1.04 22.93 -12.86
C VAL A 59 -1.59 21.56 -12.48
N LYS A 60 -2.86 21.52 -12.06
CA LYS A 60 -3.63 20.34 -11.60
C LYS A 60 -3.61 19.11 -12.54
N ASN A 61 -3.00 19.22 -13.72
CA ASN A 61 -3.01 18.24 -14.79
C ASN A 61 -1.59 17.87 -15.24
N ASP A 62 -0.56 18.20 -14.46
CA ASP A 62 0.80 17.79 -14.81
C ASP A 62 0.91 16.25 -14.75
N PRO A 63 1.57 15.61 -15.73
CA PRO A 63 1.65 14.15 -15.81
C PRO A 63 2.26 13.52 -14.55
N MET A 64 3.13 14.26 -13.86
CA MET A 64 3.75 13.84 -12.60
C MET A 64 2.75 13.73 -11.44
N GLU A 65 1.79 14.64 -11.33
CA GLU A 65 0.76 14.58 -10.28
C GLU A 65 -0.20 13.42 -10.52
N VAL A 66 -0.55 13.18 -11.79
CA VAL A 66 -1.41 12.06 -12.18
C VAL A 66 -0.72 10.74 -11.88
N GLU A 67 0.54 10.56 -12.29
CA GLU A 67 1.34 9.36 -11.99
C GLU A 67 1.48 9.13 -10.48
N ALA A 68 1.71 10.19 -9.69
CA ALA A 68 1.84 10.09 -8.24
C ALA A 68 0.50 9.81 -7.53
N SER A 69 -0.62 10.21 -8.13
CA SER A 69 -1.97 9.96 -7.59
C SER A 69 -2.45 8.53 -7.83
N LEU A 70 -1.83 7.80 -8.77
CA LEU A 70 -2.13 6.39 -8.98
C LEU A 70 -1.73 5.59 -7.72
N ARG A 71 -2.66 4.74 -7.25
CA ARG A 71 -2.31 3.77 -6.22
C ARG A 71 -1.33 2.77 -6.82
N GLY A 72 -0.23 2.53 -6.11
CA GLY A 72 0.70 1.46 -6.47
C GLY A 72 0.01 0.10 -6.44
N GLU A 73 0.57 -0.87 -7.16
CA GLU A 73 0.12 -2.26 -7.12
C GLU A 73 0.21 -2.82 -5.69
N ASP A 74 -0.83 -3.49 -5.23
CA ASP A 74 -0.83 -4.18 -3.95
C ASP A 74 0.07 -5.43 -4.03
N ARG A 75 1.30 -5.32 -3.52
CA ARG A 75 2.29 -6.41 -3.46
C ARG A 75 2.21 -7.23 -2.17
N THR A 76 1.06 -7.20 -1.50
CA THR A 76 0.85 -7.97 -0.27
C THR A 76 0.66 -9.44 -0.63
N ILE A 77 1.61 -10.27 -0.21
CA ILE A 77 1.66 -11.71 -0.52
C ILE A 77 1.67 -12.50 0.80
N CYS A 78 1.12 -13.71 0.77
CA CYS A 78 1.20 -14.65 1.89
C CYS A 78 2.57 -15.37 1.89
N SER A 79 3.22 -15.54 3.03
CA SER A 79 4.47 -16.30 3.10
C SER A 79 4.22 -17.78 2.76
N THR A 80 5.19 -18.42 2.09
CA THR A 80 5.08 -19.84 1.68
C THR A 80 4.78 -20.77 2.86
N ASP A 81 5.48 -20.58 3.98
CA ASP A 81 5.24 -21.35 5.23
C ASP A 81 3.80 -21.21 5.75
N MET A 82 3.22 -20.01 5.66
CA MET A 82 1.82 -19.80 6.07
C MET A 82 0.83 -20.50 5.13
N ILE A 83 1.14 -20.55 3.83
CA ILE A 83 0.33 -21.29 2.84
C ILE A 83 0.39 -22.79 3.13
N GLU A 84 1.59 -23.36 3.30
CA GLU A 84 1.79 -24.78 3.60
C GLU A 84 1.08 -25.20 4.89
N TYR A 85 1.22 -24.40 5.94
CA TYR A 85 0.51 -24.60 7.21
C TYR A 85 -1.01 -24.62 7.03
N VAL A 86 -1.57 -23.64 6.31
CA VAL A 86 -3.01 -23.55 6.06
C VAL A 86 -3.51 -24.72 5.21
N GLN A 87 -2.79 -25.08 4.15
CA GLN A 87 -3.15 -26.21 3.29
C GLN A 87 -3.19 -27.52 4.10
N TYR A 88 -2.20 -27.75 4.97
CA TYR A 88 -2.21 -28.90 5.86
C TYR A 88 -3.43 -28.91 6.79
N MET A 89 -3.68 -27.78 7.48
CA MET A 89 -4.81 -27.67 8.42
C MET A 89 -6.16 -27.89 7.73
N VAL A 90 -6.36 -27.33 6.54
CA VAL A 90 -7.61 -27.49 5.77
C VAL A 90 -7.74 -28.91 5.22
N LYS A 91 -6.63 -29.57 4.85
CA LYS A 91 -6.65 -30.96 4.38
C LYS A 91 -7.12 -31.93 5.46
N GLU A 92 -6.55 -31.82 6.67
CA GLU A 92 -6.86 -32.74 7.77
C GLU A 92 -8.19 -32.39 8.47
N HIS A 93 -8.43 -31.10 8.77
CA HIS A 93 -9.55 -30.66 9.63
C HIS A 93 -10.63 -29.85 8.90
N ASN A 94 -10.50 -29.61 7.60
CA ASN A 94 -11.47 -28.87 6.77
C ASN A 94 -11.79 -27.46 7.29
N GLN A 95 -12.93 -27.28 7.98
CA GLN A 95 -13.39 -26.01 8.56
C GLN A 95 -13.50 -26.06 10.09
N ASP A 96 -13.03 -27.13 10.72
CA ASP A 96 -13.10 -27.30 12.17
C ASP A 96 -11.90 -26.65 12.87
N TYR A 97 -11.97 -25.32 13.03
CA TYR A 97 -10.90 -24.52 13.65
C TYR A 97 -10.58 -24.93 15.09
N LYS A 98 -11.53 -25.53 15.81
CA LYS A 98 -11.29 -26.06 17.17
C LYS A 98 -10.43 -27.32 17.14
N ALA A 99 -10.57 -28.15 16.10
CA ALA A 99 -9.73 -29.33 15.90
C ALA A 99 -8.33 -28.92 15.43
N MET A 100 -8.25 -27.95 14.49
CA MET A 100 -6.97 -27.38 14.04
C MET A 100 -6.12 -26.82 15.18
N ALA A 101 -6.75 -26.18 16.18
CA ALA A 101 -6.01 -25.64 17.32
C ALA A 101 -5.39 -26.72 18.22
N ARG A 102 -5.95 -27.94 18.21
CA ARG A 102 -5.47 -29.10 18.98
C ARG A 102 -4.51 -30.00 18.20
N ASP A 103 -4.32 -29.69 16.93
CA ASP A 103 -3.47 -30.47 16.05
C ASP A 103 -1.99 -30.37 16.44
N GLU A 104 -1.23 -31.45 16.25
CA GLU A 104 0.19 -31.51 16.58
C GLU A 104 1.04 -30.52 15.77
N LYS A 105 0.64 -30.25 14.52
CA LYS A 105 1.35 -29.33 13.62
C LYS A 105 1.14 -27.86 14.03
N ASN A 106 0.22 -27.57 14.95
CA ASN A 106 0.03 -26.24 15.52
C ASN A 106 1.12 -25.87 16.54
N TYR A 107 2.38 -25.77 16.09
CA TYR A 107 3.55 -25.58 16.95
C TYR A 107 3.47 -24.32 17.83
N TYR A 108 3.01 -23.21 17.26
CA TYR A 108 2.89 -21.93 17.98
C TYR A 108 1.59 -21.80 18.78
N GLN A 109 0.79 -22.87 18.87
CA GLN A 109 -0.44 -22.92 19.64
C GLN A 109 -1.43 -21.83 19.23
N ASP A 110 -1.60 -21.63 17.91
CA ASP A 110 -2.54 -20.65 17.39
C ASP A 110 -3.96 -20.96 17.89
N THR A 111 -4.64 -19.92 18.35
CA THR A 111 -6.05 -20.01 18.73
C THR A 111 -6.91 -20.26 17.48
N PRO A 112 -8.10 -20.88 17.62
CA PRO A 112 -9.00 -21.11 16.49
C PRO A 112 -9.30 -19.84 15.66
N LYS A 113 -9.34 -18.67 16.32
CA LYS A 113 -9.57 -17.38 15.68
C LYS A 113 -8.38 -16.92 14.83
N GLN A 114 -7.14 -17.18 15.30
CA GLN A 114 -5.93 -16.87 14.54
C GLN A 114 -5.82 -17.79 13.32
N ILE A 115 -6.09 -19.08 13.47
CA ILE A 115 -6.09 -20.04 12.36
C ILE A 115 -7.12 -19.64 11.30
N LYS A 116 -8.35 -19.28 11.73
CA LYS A 116 -9.38 -18.76 10.82
C LYS A 116 -8.88 -17.55 10.04
N ARG A 117 -8.23 -16.59 10.71
CA ARG A 117 -7.67 -15.40 10.07
C ARG A 117 -6.58 -15.76 9.06
N LYS A 118 -5.71 -16.74 9.35
CA LYS A 118 -4.69 -17.22 8.39
C LYS A 118 -5.33 -17.83 7.14
N VAL A 119 -6.39 -18.62 7.31
CA VAL A 119 -7.16 -19.18 6.19
C VAL A 119 -7.81 -18.08 5.34
N GLU A 120 -8.39 -17.06 5.99
CA GLU A 120 -9.00 -15.91 5.29
C GLU A 120 -7.95 -15.08 4.53
N LEU A 121 -6.77 -14.88 5.11
CA LEU A 121 -5.67 -14.20 4.43
C LEU A 121 -5.21 -14.97 3.19
N TYR A 122 -5.09 -16.30 3.28
CA TYR A 122 -4.74 -17.12 2.12
C TYR A 122 -5.79 -17.00 1.00
N LYS A 123 -7.08 -17.04 1.33
CA LYS A 123 -8.17 -16.83 0.36
C LYS A 123 -8.14 -15.46 -0.30
N TRP A 124 -7.78 -14.43 0.47
CA TRP A 124 -7.77 -13.05 -0.02
C TRP A 124 -6.59 -12.79 -0.95
N PHE A 125 -5.40 -13.29 -0.61
CA PHE A 125 -4.20 -13.08 -1.42
C PHE A 125 -4.08 -14.03 -2.61
N HIS A 126 -4.53 -15.29 -2.47
CA HIS A 126 -4.39 -16.32 -3.51
C HIS A 126 -5.73 -17.05 -3.77
N PRO A 127 -6.75 -16.35 -4.31
CA PRO A 127 -8.07 -16.96 -4.52
C PRO A 127 -8.03 -18.10 -5.55
N GLU A 128 -7.24 -17.96 -6.61
CA GLU A 128 -7.12 -18.98 -7.67
C GLU A 128 -6.44 -20.26 -7.16
N GLU A 129 -5.29 -20.13 -6.49
CA GLU A 129 -4.57 -21.26 -5.88
C GLU A 129 -5.42 -21.98 -4.84
N TYR A 130 -6.16 -21.21 -4.01
CA TYR A 130 -7.07 -21.79 -3.02
C TYR A 130 -8.20 -22.58 -3.69
N ALA A 131 -8.78 -22.06 -4.77
CA ALA A 131 -9.85 -22.76 -5.50
C ALA A 131 -9.37 -24.09 -6.10
N VAL A 132 -8.18 -24.10 -6.71
CA VAL A 132 -7.55 -25.32 -7.24
C VAL A 132 -7.30 -26.33 -6.13
N PHE A 133 -6.78 -25.88 -4.99
CA PHE A 133 -6.56 -26.72 -3.82
C PHE A 133 -7.86 -27.37 -3.31
N ILE A 134 -8.93 -26.60 -3.12
CA ILE A 134 -10.22 -27.14 -2.68
C ILE A 134 -10.81 -28.13 -3.70
N ALA A 135 -10.68 -27.86 -5.00
CA ALA A 135 -11.11 -28.79 -6.04
C ALA A 135 -10.34 -30.12 -5.97
N SER A 136 -9.03 -30.09 -5.73
CA SER A 136 -8.21 -31.30 -5.55
C SER A 136 -8.65 -32.14 -4.34
N LEU A 137 -9.02 -31.49 -3.23
CA LEU A 137 -9.51 -32.19 -2.04
C LEU A 137 -10.88 -32.85 -2.28
N GLN A 138 -11.76 -32.21 -3.04
CA GLN A 138 -13.06 -32.79 -3.41
C GLN A 138 -12.90 -34.03 -4.30
N SER A 139 -11.98 -33.98 -5.27
CA SER A 139 -11.67 -35.12 -6.14
C SER A 139 -11.11 -36.32 -5.37
N GLN A 140 -10.33 -36.08 -4.31
CA GLN A 140 -9.77 -37.15 -3.48
C GLN A 140 -10.83 -37.85 -2.60
N LYS A 141 -11.90 -37.14 -2.20
CA LYS A 141 -12.96 -37.73 -1.37
C LYS A 141 -14.00 -38.53 -2.16
N SER A 142 -14.09 -38.35 -3.48
CA SER A 142 -15.06 -39.05 -4.34
C SER A 142 -14.55 -40.38 -4.90
N THR A 143 -13.28 -40.72 -4.66
CA THR A 143 -12.66 -41.98 -5.09
C THR A 143 -12.63 -42.94 -3.90
#